data_AF-A0A2D6A0E8-F1
#
_entry.id   AF-A0A2D6A0E8-F1
#
_cell.length_a   1.000
_cell.length_b   1.000
_cell.length_c   1.000
_cell.angle_alpha   90.00
_cell.angle_beta   90.00
_cell.angle_gamma   90.00
#
_symmetry.space_group_name_H-M   'P 1'
#
loop_
_entity.id
_entity.type
_entity.pdbx_description
1 polymer ?
#
loop_
_entity_poly.entity_id
_entity_poly.type
_entity_poly.pdbx_seq_one_letter_code
_entity_poly.pdbx_strand_id
1 'polypeptide(L)'
;MALQSESLLGDLKYRLKGSSGSIALFAFRLISGLVLGLTMALIFDEIFGFGTGGFVFVLVMFSGVFLRVSRKWSWVFVLLFDLFCLLVGMLLRMYILIAPGA
;
A
#
# COMPACT_ATOMS: atom_id res chain seq x y z
N MET A 1 -22.84 -39.69 14.94
CA MET A 1 -22.05 -39.29 13.76
C MET A 1 -22.51 -37.95 13.16
N ALA A 2 -23.83 -37.64 13.12
CA ALA A 2 -24.35 -36.34 12.64
C ALA A 2 -23.92 -35.10 13.46
N LEU A 3 -23.73 -35.23 14.79
CA LEU A 3 -23.31 -34.11 15.65
C LEU A 3 -21.86 -33.64 15.40
N GLN A 4 -21.00 -34.49 14.85
CA GLN A 4 -19.60 -34.14 14.57
C GLN A 4 -19.44 -33.40 13.22
N SER A 5 -20.37 -33.60 12.28
CA SER A 5 -20.40 -32.83 11.04
C SER A 5 -20.89 -31.41 11.24
N GLU A 6 -21.80 -31.17 12.19
CA GLU A 6 -22.32 -29.83 12.48
C GLU A 6 -21.27 -28.93 13.16
N SER A 7 -20.46 -29.48 14.06
CA SER A 7 -19.34 -28.75 14.67
C SER A 7 -18.25 -28.40 13.65
N LEU A 8 -17.89 -29.33 12.76
CA LEU A 8 -16.93 -29.06 11.68
C LEU A 8 -17.42 -27.97 10.72
N LEU A 9 -18.71 -27.93 10.39
CA LEU A 9 -19.28 -26.88 9.55
C LEU A 9 -19.29 -25.51 10.26
N GLY A 10 -19.51 -25.49 11.57
CA GLY A 10 -19.42 -24.28 12.39
C GLY A 10 -18.00 -23.71 12.44
N ASP A 11 -17.00 -24.55 12.69
CA ASP A 11 -15.58 -24.17 12.69
C ASP A 11 -15.11 -23.70 11.31
N LEU A 12 -15.54 -24.38 10.23
CA LEU A 12 -15.25 -23.94 8.86
C LEU A 12 -15.87 -22.57 8.55
N LYS A 13 -17.13 -22.33 8.93
CA LYS A 13 -17.79 -21.02 8.75
C LYS A 13 -17.07 -19.93 9.54
N TYR A 14 -16.65 -20.22 10.77
CA TYR A 14 -15.96 -19.26 11.62
C TYR A 14 -14.57 -18.91 11.07
N ARG A 15 -13.81 -19.91 10.59
CA ARG A 15 -12.50 -19.70 9.96
C ARG A 15 -12.60 -19.00 8.61
N LEU A 16 -13.61 -19.32 7.79
CA LEU A 16 -13.86 -18.61 6.52
C LEU A 16 -14.25 -17.15 6.77
N LYS A 17 -15.09 -16.88 7.77
CA LYS A 17 -15.52 -15.51 8.11
C LYS A 17 -14.39 -14.66 8.69
N GLY A 18 -13.48 -15.26 9.47
CA GLY A 18 -12.25 -14.61 9.92
C GLY A 18 -11.22 -14.38 8.80
N SER A 19 -11.13 -15.31 7.84
CA SER A 19 -10.20 -15.22 6.71
C SER A 19 -10.57 -14.11 5.72
N SER A 20 -11.88 -13.90 5.44
CA SER A 20 -12.34 -12.90 4.47
C SER A 20 -11.94 -11.47 4.82
N GLY A 21 -11.95 -11.10 6.12
CA GLY A 21 -11.53 -9.76 6.56
C GLY A 21 -10.02 -9.51 6.40
N SER A 22 -9.21 -10.56 6.55
CA SER A 22 -7.74 -10.47 6.43
C SER A 22 -7.26 -10.37 4.97
N ILE A 23 -7.97 -11.04 4.05
CA ILE A 23 -7.66 -11.02 2.62
C ILE A 23 -8.02 -9.66 2.01
N ALA A 24 -9.20 -9.12 2.37
CA ALA A 24 -9.60 -7.78 1.94
C ALA A 24 -8.61 -6.71 2.43
N LEU A 25 -8.16 -6.83 3.69
CA LEU A 25 -7.09 -6.01 4.27
C LEU A 25 -5.79 -6.03 3.47
N PHE A 26 -5.38 -7.24 3.11
CA PHE A 26 -4.13 -7.46 2.42
C PHE A 26 -4.19 -6.85 1.01
N ALA A 27 -5.28 -7.08 0.28
CA ALA A 27 -5.49 -6.48 -1.04
C ALA A 27 -5.50 -4.95 -0.97
N PHE A 28 -6.18 -4.37 0.02
CA PHE A 28 -6.22 -2.91 0.20
C PHE A 28 -4.83 -2.32 0.46
N ARG A 29 -4.03 -2.96 1.33
CA ARG A 29 -2.64 -2.54 1.60
C ARG A 29 -1.75 -2.68 0.37
N LEU A 30 -1.97 -3.71 -0.45
CA LEU A 30 -1.22 -3.93 -1.68
C LEU A 30 -1.48 -2.81 -2.68
N ILE A 31 -2.75 -2.44 -2.87
CA ILE A 31 -3.15 -1.34 -3.74
C ILE A 31 -2.60 -0.01 -3.21
N SER A 32 -2.80 0.31 -1.92
CA SER A 32 -2.25 1.53 -1.31
C SER A 32 -0.73 1.61 -1.45
N GLY A 33 -0.01 0.52 -1.20
CA GLY A 33 1.45 0.49 -1.36
C GLY A 33 1.90 0.70 -2.79
N LEU A 34 1.12 0.24 -3.76
CA LEU A 34 1.39 0.45 -5.18
C LEU A 34 1.15 1.91 -5.58
N VAL A 35 0.04 2.52 -5.14
CA VAL A 35 -0.25 3.94 -5.39
C VAL A 35 0.81 4.85 -4.75
N LEU A 36 1.24 4.53 -3.51
CA LEU A 36 2.29 5.26 -2.80
C LEU A 36 3.67 5.09 -3.44
N GLY A 37 4.01 3.86 -3.84
CA GLY A 37 5.25 3.60 -4.56
C GLY A 37 5.28 4.30 -5.92
N LEU A 38 4.15 4.34 -6.63
CA LEU A 38 4.02 5.03 -7.91
C LEU A 38 4.16 6.55 -7.76
N THR A 39 3.51 7.14 -6.75
CA THR A 39 3.63 8.58 -6.48
C THR A 39 5.05 8.96 -6.11
N MET A 40 5.74 8.17 -5.26
CA MET A 40 7.15 8.44 -5.00
C MET A 40 8.02 8.22 -6.24
N ALA A 41 7.81 7.15 -6.99
CA ALA A 41 8.57 6.90 -8.22
C ALA A 41 8.47 8.09 -9.19
N LEU A 42 7.28 8.65 -9.40
CA LEU A 42 7.07 9.84 -10.24
C LEU A 42 7.80 11.08 -9.71
N ILE A 43 7.77 11.32 -8.41
CA ILE A 43 8.47 12.46 -7.81
C ILE A 43 9.99 12.31 -7.97
N PHE A 44 10.53 11.13 -7.70
CA PHE A 44 11.95 10.84 -7.86
C PHE A 44 12.39 10.91 -9.33
N ASP A 45 11.55 10.46 -10.25
CA ASP A 45 11.77 10.57 -11.70
C ASP A 45 11.86 12.04 -12.13
N GLU A 46 10.95 12.90 -11.66
CA GLU A 46 10.94 14.33 -11.95
C GLU A 46 12.17 15.06 -11.37
N ILE A 47 12.61 14.70 -10.16
CA ILE A 47 13.75 15.37 -9.49
C ILE A 47 15.08 15.02 -10.15
N PHE A 48 15.29 13.74 -10.48
CA PHE A 48 16.60 13.25 -10.85
C PHE A 48 16.72 12.81 -12.32
N GLY A 49 15.61 12.69 -13.04
CA GLY A 49 15.60 12.32 -14.46
C GLY A 49 16.14 10.91 -14.72
N PHE A 50 15.87 9.96 -13.84
CA PHE A 50 16.32 8.57 -14.02
C PHE A 50 15.55 7.91 -15.18
N GLY A 51 16.18 7.03 -15.96
CA GLY A 51 15.45 6.25 -16.99
C GLY A 51 14.49 5.21 -16.37
N THR A 52 13.74 4.50 -17.23
CA THR A 52 12.71 3.52 -16.84
C THR A 52 13.18 2.47 -15.83
N GLY A 53 14.48 2.10 -15.84
CA GLY A 53 15.06 1.18 -14.87
C GLY A 53 15.09 1.73 -13.43
N GLY A 54 15.39 3.02 -13.26
CA GLY A 54 15.37 3.69 -11.96
C GLY A 54 13.94 3.85 -11.44
N PHE A 55 13.01 4.20 -12.34
CA PHE A 55 11.59 4.30 -12.02
C PHE A 55 11.03 3.00 -11.42
N VAL A 56 11.24 1.86 -12.11
CA VAL A 56 10.74 0.56 -11.65
C VAL A 56 11.41 0.15 -10.34
N PHE A 57 12.71 0.43 -10.19
CA PHE A 57 13.43 0.14 -8.95
C PHE A 57 12.82 0.89 -7.76
N VAL A 58 12.64 2.21 -7.88
CA VAL A 58 12.06 3.05 -6.81
C VAL A 58 10.64 2.59 -6.50
N LEU A 59 9.81 2.33 -7.52
CA LEU A 59 8.44 1.83 -7.34
C LEU A 59 8.43 0.54 -6.52
N VAL A 60 9.18 -0.48 -6.93
CA VAL A 60 9.20 -1.78 -6.25
C VAL A 60 9.80 -1.67 -4.83
N MET A 61 10.84 -0.85 -4.66
CA MET A 61 11.44 -0.59 -3.34
C MET A 61 10.43 0.04 -2.38
N PHE A 62 9.80 1.15 -2.76
CA PHE A 62 8.87 1.86 -1.89
C PHE A 62 7.59 1.05 -1.63
N SER A 63 7.02 0.41 -2.65
CA SER A 63 5.87 -0.48 -2.48
C SER A 63 6.19 -1.68 -1.57
N GLY A 64 7.39 -2.28 -1.73
CA GLY A 64 7.83 -3.40 -0.90
C GLY A 64 8.09 -3.01 0.56
N VAL A 65 8.73 -1.86 0.79
CA VAL A 65 8.95 -1.30 2.14
C VAL A 65 7.62 -0.99 2.80
N PHE A 66 6.69 -0.37 2.09
CA PHE A 66 5.35 -0.09 2.59
C PHE A 66 4.62 -1.37 3.00
N LEU A 67 4.63 -2.41 2.16
CA LEU A 67 3.99 -3.68 2.50
C LEU A 67 4.58 -4.33 3.76
N ARG A 68 5.90 -4.21 3.96
CA ARG A 68 6.58 -4.74 5.15
C ARG A 68 6.22 -3.97 6.41
N VAL A 69 6.19 -2.63 6.35
CA VAL A 69 5.89 -1.76 7.49
C VAL A 69 4.39 -1.84 7.86
N SER A 70 3.52 -1.77 6.86
CA SER A 70 2.06 -1.76 7.02
C SER A 70 1.49 -3.09 7.52
N ARG A 71 2.29 -4.17 7.58
CA ARG A 71 1.83 -5.51 8.00
C ARG A 71 1.23 -5.51 9.41
N LYS A 72 1.76 -4.68 10.32
CA LYS A 72 1.30 -4.57 11.72
C LYS A 72 0.29 -3.43 11.96
N TRP A 73 -0.04 -2.61 10.95
CA TRP A 73 -0.79 -1.37 11.15
C TRP A 73 -2.31 -1.57 11.06
N SER A 74 -3.10 -0.87 11.86
CA SER A 74 -4.57 -0.92 11.72
C SER A 74 -5.03 -0.24 10.41
N TRP A 75 -6.22 -0.58 9.88
CA TRP A 75 -6.78 0.04 8.65
C TRP A 75 -6.73 1.57 8.69
N VAL A 76 -7.09 2.15 9.83
CA VAL A 76 -7.10 3.61 10.03
C VAL A 76 -5.70 4.19 9.85
N PHE A 77 -4.67 3.55 10.40
CA PHE A 77 -3.29 4.00 10.28
C PHE A 77 -2.78 3.95 8.83
N VAL A 78 -3.14 2.90 8.09
CA VAL A 78 -2.80 2.78 6.66
C VAL A 78 -3.42 3.93 5.87
N LEU A 79 -4.71 4.22 6.11
CA LEU A 79 -5.44 5.27 5.40
C LEU A 79 -4.91 6.68 5.74
N LEU A 80 -4.57 6.92 7.01
CA LEU A 80 -4.03 8.21 7.48
C LEU A 80 -2.63 8.47 6.91
N PHE A 81 -1.80 7.43 6.82
CA PHE A 81 -0.49 7.51 6.19
C PHE A 81 -0.59 7.74 4.69
N ASP A 82 -1.50 7.04 4.00
CA ASP A 82 -1.75 7.21 2.56
C ASP A 82 -2.12 8.67 2.25
N LEU A 83 -3.04 9.24 3.03
CA LEU A 83 -3.43 10.64 2.94
C LEU A 83 -2.26 11.60 3.20
N PHE A 84 -1.48 11.36 4.26
CA PHE A 84 -0.32 12.19 4.59
C PHE A 84 0.74 12.16 3.49
N CYS A 85 1.07 10.96 2.99
CA CYS A 85 2.08 10.79 1.95
C CYS A 85 1.63 11.39 0.61
N LEU A 86 0.33 11.30 0.27
CA LEU A 86 -0.24 12.01 -0.87
C LEU A 86 -0.13 13.53 -0.71
N LEU A 87 -0.45 14.07 0.47
CA LEU A 87 -0.31 15.51 0.74
C LEU A 87 1.14 15.97 0.58
N VAL A 88 2.09 15.23 1.18
CA VAL A 88 3.52 15.53 1.08
C VAL A 88 3.98 15.43 -0.37
N GLY A 89 3.57 14.41 -1.10
CA GLY A 89 3.90 14.24 -2.52
C GLY A 89 3.37 15.37 -3.40
N MET A 90 2.15 15.84 -3.16
CA MET A 90 1.59 17.01 -3.85
C MET A 90 2.34 18.29 -3.51
N LEU A 91 2.70 18.49 -2.24
CA LEU A 91 3.53 19.61 -1.82
C LEU A 91 4.90 19.58 -2.52
N LEU A 92 5.60 18.44 -2.49
CA LEU A 92 6.89 18.28 -3.17
C LEU A 92 6.77 18.57 -4.66
N ARG A 93 5.77 18.01 -5.35
CA ARG A 93 5.51 18.30 -6.77
C ARG A 93 5.33 19.80 -7.01
N MET A 94 4.55 20.48 -6.18
CA MET A 94 4.34 21.92 -6.32
C MET A 94 5.65 22.70 -6.13
N TYR A 95 6.44 22.35 -5.11
CA TYR A 95 7.75 22.98 -4.87
C TYR A 95 8.73 22.75 -6.01
N ILE A 96 8.72 21.56 -6.62
CA ILE A 96 9.56 21.24 -7.79
C ILE A 96 9.11 22.07 -9.00
N LEU A 97 7.81 22.13 -9.27
CA LEU A 97 7.25 22.88 -10.41
C LEU A 97 7.39 24.40 -10.27
N ILE A 98 7.43 24.92 -9.05
CA ILE A 98 7.52 26.37 -8.80
C ILE A 98 8.95 26.88 -8.73
N ALA A 99 9.95 25.99 -8.61
CA ALA A 99 11.35 26.37 -8.66
C ALA A 99 11.69 26.82 -10.10
N PRO A 100 11.87 28.13 -10.37
CA PRO A 100 12.27 28.60 -11.68
C PRO A 100 13.78 28.37 -11.78
N GLY A 101 14.19 27.22 -12.32
CA GLY A 101 15.61 26.86 -12.34
C GLY A 101 15.99 25.51 -12.95
N ALA A 102 15.16 24.98 -13.86
CA ALA A 102 15.62 24.02 -14.88
C ALA A 102 15.54 24.72 -16.25
#